data_AF-C3ZBD2-F1
#
_entry.id   AF-C3ZBD2-F1
#
_cell.length_a   1.000
_cell.length_b   1.000
_cell.length_c   1.000
_cell.angle_alpha   90.00
_cell.angle_beta   90.00
_cell.angle_gamma   90.00
#
_symmetry.space_group_name_H-M   'P 1'
#
loop_
_entity.id
_entity.type
_entity.pdbx_description
1 polymer ?
#
loop_
_entity_poly.entity_id
_entity_poly.type
_entity_poly.pdbx_seq_one_letter_code
_entity_poly.pdbx_strand_id
1 'polypeptide(L)'
;MAWQERGELCTCSTSKPSMSAETHAYTYDALCTAGSFSDGHLKSDCLEEMIRIVKSGGVICLIVKEAFLEEYEKLEPRMCELQDKGLWERVSRSVAEEYVENGNGIIFIYKVL
;
A
#
# COMPACT_ATOMS: atom_id res chain seq x y z
N MET A 1 19.94 4.92 -18.33
CA MET A 1 18.54 4.61 -18.68
C MET A 1 17.69 5.75 -18.18
N ALA A 2 17.22 6.59 -19.10
CA ALA A 2 16.39 7.74 -18.81
C ALA A 2 14.93 7.27 -18.66
N TRP A 3 14.31 7.58 -17.53
CA TRP A 3 12.86 7.47 -17.37
C TRP A 3 12.28 8.87 -17.38
N GLN A 4 11.41 9.09 -18.36
CA GLN A 4 10.75 10.35 -18.67
C GLN A 4 9.44 10.45 -17.88
N GLU A 5 9.26 11.58 -17.21
CA GLU A 5 8.14 11.90 -16.35
C GLU A 5 6.81 11.97 -17.12
N ARG A 6 5.90 11.01 -16.86
CA ARG A 6 4.44 11.20 -16.96
C ARG A 6 3.76 10.24 -15.98
N GLY A 7 3.15 10.81 -14.94
CA GLY A 7 2.40 10.10 -13.91
C GLY A 7 2.92 10.49 -12.54
N GLU A 8 2.16 11.30 -11.82
CA GLU A 8 2.48 11.67 -10.43
C GLU A 8 2.37 10.42 -9.55
N LEU A 9 3.53 9.83 -9.23
CA LEU A 9 3.66 8.74 -8.29
C LEU A 9 3.82 9.35 -6.89
N CYS A 10 2.87 9.12 -5.98
CA CYS A 10 3.05 9.51 -4.59
C CYS A 10 3.97 8.49 -3.89
N THR A 11 5.25 8.83 -3.76
CA THR A 11 6.16 8.10 -2.87
C THR A 11 6.05 8.71 -1.47
N CYS A 12 5.45 8.01 -0.51
CA CYS A 12 5.47 8.45 0.89
C CYS A 12 6.87 8.18 1.48
N SER A 13 7.85 9.01 1.12
CA SER A 13 9.08 9.18 1.91
C SER A 13 8.75 10.11 3.08
N THR A 14 9.30 9.83 4.25
CA THR A 14 9.03 10.45 5.57
C THR A 14 9.28 11.97 5.70
N SER A 15 9.33 12.74 4.62
CA SER A 15 9.18 14.19 4.66
C SER A 15 7.71 14.56 4.85
N LYS A 16 7.35 15.05 6.04
CA LYS A 16 6.03 15.62 6.37
C LYS A 16 5.49 16.43 5.18
N PRO A 17 4.43 15.99 4.50
CA PRO A 17 3.56 16.92 3.82
C PRO A 17 2.77 17.65 4.91
N SER A 18 2.72 18.97 4.85
CA SER A 18 1.72 19.74 5.59
C SER A 18 0.34 19.29 5.09
N MET A 19 -0.27 18.32 5.76
CA MET A 19 -1.62 17.85 5.47
C MET A 19 -2.61 18.94 5.85
N SER A 20 -2.88 19.86 4.92
CA SER A 20 -4.13 20.64 4.92
C SER A 20 -5.27 19.67 4.64
N ALA A 21 -6.21 19.58 5.58
CA ALA A 21 -7.31 18.62 5.64
C ALA A 21 -8.44 18.88 4.63
N GLU A 22 -8.10 19.06 3.35
CA GLU A 22 -9.06 19.20 2.23
C GLU A 22 -8.52 18.45 1.01
N THR A 23 -8.32 17.13 1.12
CA THR A 23 -7.69 16.34 0.05
C THR A 23 -8.72 15.43 -0.62
N HIS A 24 -9.18 15.89 -1.79
CA HIS A 24 -9.95 15.21 -2.82
C HIS A 24 -9.93 13.67 -2.70
N ALA A 25 -11.08 13.07 -2.37
CA ALA A 25 -11.28 11.62 -2.50
C ALA A 25 -11.17 11.24 -3.99
N TYR A 26 -10.74 10.01 -4.29
CA TYR A 26 -10.64 9.49 -5.66
C TYR A 26 -9.73 10.30 -6.60
N THR A 27 -8.56 10.70 -6.10
CA THR A 27 -7.62 11.54 -6.88
C THR A 27 -6.63 10.73 -7.68
N TYR A 28 -6.20 9.58 -7.16
CA TYR A 28 -5.07 8.84 -7.71
C TYR A 28 -5.51 7.61 -8.49
N ASP A 29 -4.86 7.37 -9.63
CA ASP A 29 -5.05 6.15 -10.43
C ASP A 29 -4.29 4.95 -9.84
N ALA A 30 -3.23 5.21 -9.06
CA ALA A 30 -2.51 4.18 -8.33
C ALA A 30 -1.84 4.71 -7.05
N LEU A 31 -1.57 3.82 -6.10
CA LEU A 31 -0.82 4.06 -4.87
C LEU A 31 0.20 2.94 -4.66
N CYS A 32 1.44 3.29 -4.33
CA CYS A 32 2.50 2.32 -4.07
C CYS A 32 3.19 2.63 -2.73
N THR A 33 3.39 1.63 -1.89
CA THR A 33 4.14 1.78 -0.63
C THR A 33 5.14 0.64 -0.45
N ALA A 34 6.29 0.96 0.14
CA ALA A 34 7.36 0.02 0.40
C ALA A 34 7.90 0.21 1.81
N GLY A 35 7.87 -0.86 2.62
CA GLY A 35 8.37 -0.83 4.00
C GLY A 35 7.51 0.00 4.97
N SER A 36 6.31 0.42 4.58
CA SER A 36 5.48 1.33 5.38
C SER A 36 4.75 0.66 6.56
N PHE A 37 4.67 -0.67 6.58
CA PHE A 37 4.06 -1.45 7.66
C PHE A 37 5.16 -2.13 8.47
N SER A 38 5.56 -1.47 9.56
CA SER A 38 6.52 -1.96 10.57
C SER A 38 6.25 -1.23 11.89
N ASP A 39 6.93 -1.63 12.98
CA ASP A 39 6.71 -1.02 14.30
C ASP A 39 6.92 0.51 14.27
N GLY A 40 6.02 1.25 14.91
CA GLY A 40 6.00 2.72 14.89
C GLY A 40 5.58 3.40 13.57
N HIS A 41 5.22 2.66 12.51
CA HIS A 41 4.82 3.20 11.20
C HIS A 41 3.30 3.13 10.97
N LEU A 42 2.86 2.77 9.75
CA LEU A 42 1.43 2.71 9.40
C LEU A 42 0.77 1.48 10.05
N LYS A 43 -0.42 1.71 10.59
CA LYS A 43 -1.29 0.66 11.12
C LYS A 43 -2.29 0.19 10.06
N SER A 44 -2.93 -0.95 10.30
CA SER A 44 -3.87 -1.58 9.35
C SER A 44 -5.16 -0.78 9.09
N ASP A 45 -5.48 0.21 9.93
CA ASP A 45 -6.56 1.18 9.73
C ASP A 45 -6.29 2.14 8.55
N CYS A 46 -5.01 2.41 8.25
CA CYS A 46 -4.61 3.26 7.12
C CYS A 46 -5.05 2.70 5.75
N LEU A 47 -5.32 1.40 5.66
CA LEU A 47 -5.79 0.76 4.42
C LEU A 47 -7.11 1.36 3.91
N GLU A 48 -8.02 1.77 4.80
CA GLU A 48 -9.28 2.42 4.41
C GLU A 48 -9.03 3.78 3.75
N GLU A 49 -8.08 4.54 4.28
CA GLU A 49 -7.68 5.82 3.70
C GLU A 49 -6.97 5.63 2.36
N MET A 50 -6.13 4.60 2.21
CA MET A 50 -5.52 4.25 0.92
C MET A 50 -6.57 3.93 -0.14
N ILE A 51 -7.60 3.15 0.22
CA ILE A 51 -8.72 2.84 -0.67
C ILE A 51 -9.51 4.12 -1.01
N ARG A 52 -9.79 5.00 -0.03
CA ARG A 52 -10.56 6.24 -0.22
C ARG A 52 -9.92 7.20 -1.23
N ILE A 53 -8.59 7.30 -1.25
CA ILE A 53 -7.88 8.26 -2.11
C ILE A 53 -7.61 7.73 -3.53
N VAL A 54 -7.65 6.41 -3.71
CA VAL A 54 -7.48 5.77 -5.01
C VAL A 54 -8.84 5.65 -5.70
N LYS A 55 -8.89 5.95 -7.01
CA LYS A 55 -10.11 5.84 -7.82
C LYS A 55 -10.58 4.38 -7.89
N SER A 56 -11.89 4.16 -8.01
CA SER A 56 -12.42 2.84 -8.41
C SER A 56 -11.78 2.43 -9.74
N GLY A 57 -11.36 1.16 -9.82
CA GLY A 57 -10.55 0.61 -10.90
C GLY A 57 -9.05 0.89 -10.81
N GLY A 58 -8.62 1.77 -9.89
CA GLY A 58 -7.22 2.07 -9.62
C GLY A 58 -6.50 0.96 -8.86
N VAL A 59 -5.18 1.07 -8.74
CA VAL A 59 -4.31 -0.01 -8.22
C VAL A 59 -3.59 0.41 -6.94
N ILE A 60 -3.56 -0.47 -5.94
CA ILE A 60 -2.74 -0.33 -4.73
C ILE A 60 -1.67 -1.41 -4.72
N CYS A 61 -0.40 -1.03 -4.66
CA CYS A 61 0.76 -1.93 -4.58
C CYS A 61 1.46 -1.74 -3.22
N LEU A 62 1.56 -2.81 -2.44
CA LEU A 62 2.17 -2.80 -1.12
C LEU A 62 3.31 -3.80 -1.10
N ILE A 63 4.50 -3.41 -0.65
CA ILE A 63 5.56 -4.36 -0.30
C ILE A 63 5.89 -4.27 1.18
N VAL A 64 5.75 -5.40 1.87
CA VAL A 64 5.94 -5.56 3.32
C VAL A 64 7.00 -6.61 3.56
N LYS A 65 7.91 -6.41 4.53
CA LYS A 65 8.87 -7.45 4.91
C LYS A 65 8.09 -8.66 5.45
N GLU A 66 8.43 -9.87 4.99
CA GLU A 66 7.72 -11.10 5.35
C GLU A 66 7.65 -11.29 6.88
N ALA A 67 8.75 -11.06 7.59
CA ALA A 67 8.80 -11.12 9.06
C ALA A 67 7.79 -10.19 9.75
N PHE A 68 7.49 -9.02 9.17
CA PHE A 68 6.49 -8.10 9.74
C PHE A 68 5.05 -8.54 9.50
N LEU A 69 4.78 -9.44 8.54
CA LEU A 69 3.45 -10.02 8.40
C LEU A 69 3.16 -11.00 9.54
N GLU A 70 4.16 -11.78 9.94
CA GLU A 70 4.06 -12.71 11.07
C GLU A 70 3.96 -11.96 12.40
N GLU A 71 4.82 -10.95 12.61
CA GLU A 71 4.82 -10.14 13.83
C GLU A 71 3.57 -9.25 13.95
N TYR A 72 2.99 -8.83 12.81
CA TYR A 72 1.84 -7.94 12.75
C TYR A 72 0.59 -8.69 12.27
N GLU A 73 0.16 -9.66 13.09
CA GLU A 73 -0.96 -10.59 12.82
C GLU A 73 -2.28 -9.93 12.37
N LYS A 74 -2.44 -8.61 12.52
CA LYS A 74 -3.64 -7.87 12.13
C LYS A 74 -3.66 -7.40 10.68
N LEU A 75 -2.53 -7.37 9.98
CA LEU A 75 -2.47 -6.77 8.65
C LEU A 75 -3.18 -7.61 7.59
N GLU A 76 -2.78 -8.88 7.42
CA GLU A 76 -3.42 -9.76 6.42
C GLU A 76 -4.91 -10.02 6.71
N PRO A 77 -5.35 -10.28 7.98
CA PRO A 77 -6.77 -10.39 8.28
C PRO A 77 -7.54 -9.11 7.91
N ARG A 78 -6.99 -7.93 8.19
CA ARG A 78 -7.62 -6.67 7.81
C ARG A 78 -7.72 -6.50 6.29
N MET A 79 -6.69 -6.91 5.55
CA MET A 79 -6.74 -6.90 4.08
C MET A 79 -7.85 -7.81 3.54
N CYS A 80 -8.02 -9.00 4.14
CA CYS A 80 -9.11 -9.92 3.82
C CYS A 80 -10.49 -9.32 4.16
N GLU A 81 -10.68 -8.72 5.34
CA GLU A 81 -11.93 -8.07 5.71
C GLU A 81 -12.36 -6.97 4.70
N LEU A 82 -11.40 -6.16 4.23
CA LEU A 82 -11.68 -5.11 3.25
C LEU A 82 -12.05 -5.70 1.88
N GLN A 83 -11.49 -6.86 1.54
CA GLN A 83 -11.86 -7.62 0.36
C GLN A 83 -13.26 -8.23 0.47
N ASP A 84 -13.60 -8.80 1.63
CA ASP A 84 -14.92 -9.37 1.89
C ASP A 84 -16.03 -8.30 1.90
N LYS A 85 -15.69 -7.07 2.28
CA LYS A 85 -16.56 -5.89 2.16
C LYS A 85 -16.72 -5.38 0.72
N GLY A 86 -15.96 -5.94 -0.23
CA GLY A 86 -16.00 -5.53 -1.63
C GLY A 86 -15.40 -4.14 -1.89
N LEU A 87 -14.46 -3.69 -1.06
CA LEU A 87 -13.81 -2.37 -1.24
C LEU A 87 -12.62 -2.44 -2.21
N TRP A 88 -12.01 -3.61 -2.32
CA TRP A 88 -10.93 -3.90 -3.26
C TRP A 88 -10.87 -5.41 -3.54
N GLU A 89 -10.11 -5.81 -4.54
CA GLU A 89 -9.83 -7.20 -4.89
C GLU A 89 -8.33 -7.44 -4.98
N ARG A 90 -7.81 -8.55 -4.42
CA ARG A 90 -6.41 -8.92 -4.56
C ARG A 90 -6.16 -9.45 -5.97
N VAL A 91 -5.34 -8.71 -6.73
CA VAL A 91 -4.88 -9.08 -8.06
C VAL A 91 -3.72 -10.07 -7.99
N SER A 92 -2.75 -9.82 -7.11
CA SER A 92 -1.61 -10.74 -6.95
C SER A 92 -0.97 -10.67 -5.57
N ARG A 93 -0.31 -11.76 -5.18
CA ARG A 93 0.62 -11.86 -4.06
C ARG A 93 1.89 -12.55 -4.57
N SER A 94 3.04 -11.91 -4.46
CA SER A 94 4.32 -12.47 -4.88
C SER A 94 5.40 -12.20 -3.85
N VAL A 95 6.47 -13.00 -3.90
CA VAL A 95 7.64 -12.84 -3.03
C VAL A 95 8.69 -12.02 -3.79
N ALA A 96 9.23 -11.00 -3.14
CA ALA A 96 10.44 -10.30 -3.53
C ALA A 96 11.59 -10.86 -2.69
N GLU A 97 12.41 -11.72 -3.30
CA GLU A 97 13.61 -12.25 -2.65
C GLU A 97 14.62 -11.12 -2.37
N GLU A 98 15.35 -11.25 -1.26
CA GLU A 98 16.41 -10.31 -0.87
C GLU A 98 15.97 -8.84 -0.79
N TYR A 99 14.72 -8.60 -0.37
CA TYR A 99 14.13 -7.25 -0.33
C TYR A 99 14.89 -6.27 0.57
N VAL A 100 15.17 -6.65 1.83
CA VAL A 100 15.96 -5.84 2.79
C VAL A 100 16.75 -6.76 3.71
N GLU A 101 18.06 -6.49 3.86
CA GLU A 101 18.97 -7.09 4.86
C GLU A 101 18.69 -8.58 5.14
N ASN A 102 18.80 -9.41 4.09
CA ASN A 102 18.58 -10.87 4.13
C ASN A 102 17.15 -11.32 4.50
N GLY A 103 16.14 -10.48 4.31
CA GLY A 103 14.72 -10.85 4.46
C GLY A 103 13.94 -10.68 3.16
N ASN A 104 12.99 -11.59 2.93
CA ASN A 104 12.05 -11.49 1.83
C ASN A 104 11.03 -10.36 2.07
N GLY A 105 10.55 -9.78 0.98
CA GLY A 105 9.36 -8.95 0.95
C GLY A 105 8.20 -9.71 0.34
N ILE A 106 6.98 -9.40 0.78
CA ILE A 106 5.75 -9.85 0.12
C ILE A 106 5.14 -8.64 -0.58
N ILE A 107 4.96 -8.77 -1.89
CA ILE A 107 4.29 -7.79 -2.73
C ILE A 107 2.81 -8.19 -2.83
N PHE A 108 1.94 -7.26 -2.49
CA PHE A 108 0.51 -7.36 -2.73
C PHE A 108 0.09 -6.33 -3.78
N ILE A 109 -0.70 -6.75 -4.76
CA ILE A 109 -1.37 -5.85 -5.70
C ILE A 109 -2.87 -6.02 -5.49
N TYR A 110 -3.55 -4.90 -5.24
CA TYR A 110 -4.99 -4.80 -5.12
C TYR A 110 -5.54 -3.85 -6.16
N LYS A 111 -6.77 -4.13 -6.63
CA LYS A 111 -7.55 -3.20 -7.45
C LYS A 111 -8.73 -2.70 -6.63
N VAL A 112 -8.91 -1.38 -6.58
CA VAL A 112 -10.03 -0.75 -5.87
C VAL A 112 -11.31 -0.96 -6.66
N LEU A 113 -12.41 -1.27 -5.96
CA LEU A 113 -13.73 -1.54 -6.55
C LEU A 113 -14.62 -0.30 -6.54
#